data_AF-A0A357GX37-F1
#
_entry.id   AF-A0A357GX37-F1
#
_cell.length_a   1.000
_cell.length_b   1.000
_cell.length_c   1.000
_cell.angle_alpha   90.00
_cell.angle_beta   90.00
_cell.angle_gamma   90.00
#
_symmetry.space_group_name_H-M   'P 1'
#
loop_
_entity.id
_entity.type
_entity.pdbx_description
1 polymer ?
#
loop_
_entity_poly.entity_id
_entity_poly.type
_entity_poly.pdbx_seq_one_letter_code
_entity_poly.pdbx_strand_id
1 'polypeptide(L)'
;MKINWKNAAIGAATVGIILTAIFVFTPTHFAFAQLDTLEGTALEAQTGLATESLPIVIARVIRIFIGVLGLILVCLFVYAGFLYLTARGEPTPVEKARKIIKNAIIGMAIVLLSFSITTFILNRLLAAAGFAGGVTTSGAGNYTEPLSGSLGSGVIESHYPARYATEIPRNTRISVTFKEAISLDSIISDYATGAAAGASVFDLNSAKVLIFETAAVTDEVSEAEVALGAAEVDVSFVPMDLDDDGVVDPWATIFVFDPVDLLGNATTDTNYTIKLEPTILKADGSLAFSGAYSSGYEWTFEVSTEVDLTPPYVVSVVPVEGSDEAPNVVVQITFNEAMDPVAASGEFIGGTGFTHIEVLDLDSTSAGSNVEGTFSVVNNYRTVEFLPNDVCASDPCGNDIYCLPFGADLEVQAHAASLGADPPQAEMVGGLFTGLVDACGNSLDGNGDRVAQGSIEDTVSGLDDYEWNFTTTSEINDRSPAIVSLLPTLTENSNIDVNQNIEFVFDILLQASTVNSSNVKLLPNHAQELWFSDSSVNADPDSTVLGDEYSTAIIRHAQLWETVIDAAGVTTLYYYYPLVNQGVKSAWQICMFPSYGPHAALELRTSCADSAAPFCCNGFGQSTPCVRRMDGSLLQ
;
A
#
# COMPACT_ATOMS: atom_id res chain seq x y z
N MET A 1 -2.73 -56.61 6.43
CA MET A 1 -1.96 -55.73 7.35
C MET A 1 -2.85 -55.42 8.56
N LYS A 2 -2.58 -56.00 9.74
CA LYS A 2 -3.40 -55.77 10.96
C LYS A 2 -2.98 -54.43 11.57
N ILE A 3 -3.76 -53.38 11.35
CA ILE A 3 -3.54 -52.07 11.99
C ILE A 3 -3.70 -52.26 13.51
N ASN A 4 -2.68 -51.84 14.26
CA ASN A 4 -2.67 -51.92 15.72
C ASN A 4 -3.47 -50.75 16.30
N TRP A 5 -4.74 -51.01 16.63
CA TRP A 5 -5.72 -50.01 17.05
C TRP A 5 -5.37 -49.25 18.33
N LYS A 6 -4.47 -49.79 19.16
CA LYS A 6 -3.93 -49.05 20.32
C LYS A 6 -3.10 -47.84 19.89
N ASN A 7 -2.35 -47.96 18.79
CA ASN A 7 -1.49 -46.88 18.30
C ASN A 7 -2.29 -45.82 17.51
N ALA A 8 -3.39 -46.22 16.86
CA ALA A 8 -4.28 -45.28 16.18
C ALA A 8 -5.09 -44.41 17.16
N ALA A 9 -5.51 -44.97 18.30
CA ALA A 9 -6.18 -44.23 19.37
C ALA A 9 -5.23 -43.26 20.10
N ILE A 10 -3.96 -43.65 20.28
CA ILE A 10 -2.92 -42.78 20.84
C ILE A 10 -2.58 -41.65 19.85
N GLY A 11 -2.50 -41.94 18.55
CA GLY A 11 -2.24 -40.95 17.50
C GLY A 11 -3.32 -39.87 17.39
N ALA A 12 -4.60 -40.24 17.48
CA ALA A 12 -5.71 -39.28 17.47
C ALA A 12 -5.77 -38.42 18.75
N ALA A 13 -5.41 -39.00 19.90
CA ALA A 13 -5.31 -38.24 21.15
C ALA A 13 -4.14 -37.24 21.13
N THR A 14 -2.99 -37.61 20.55
CA THR A 14 -1.86 -36.69 20.39
C THR A 14 -2.12 -35.56 19.40
N VAL A 15 -2.84 -35.82 18.30
CA VAL A 15 -3.23 -34.75 17.35
C VAL A 15 -4.26 -33.79 17.99
N GLY A 16 -5.20 -34.32 18.79
CA GLY A 16 -6.14 -33.50 19.55
C GLY A 16 -5.46 -32.63 20.62
N ILE A 17 -4.41 -33.14 21.29
CA ILE A 17 -3.61 -32.41 22.27
C ILE A 17 -2.72 -31.34 21.61
N ILE A 18 -2.18 -31.62 20.42
CA ILE A 18 -1.38 -30.66 19.66
C ILE A 18 -2.26 -29.53 19.09
N LEU A 19 -3.45 -29.83 18.58
CA LEU A 19 -4.40 -28.81 18.12
C LEU A 19 -4.97 -27.95 19.26
N THR A 20 -5.13 -28.52 20.47
CA THR A 20 -5.51 -27.75 21.67
C THR A 20 -4.37 -26.92 22.23
N ALA A 21 -3.12 -27.39 22.14
CA ALA A 21 -1.94 -26.60 22.52
C ALA A 21 -1.72 -25.42 21.57
N ILE A 22 -1.95 -25.60 20.26
CA ILE A 22 -1.88 -24.52 19.27
C ILE A 22 -2.98 -23.48 19.52
N PHE A 23 -4.21 -23.89 19.85
CA PHE A 23 -5.32 -22.95 20.09
C PHE A 23 -5.25 -22.20 21.43
N VAL A 24 -4.50 -22.71 22.42
CA VAL A 24 -4.33 -22.06 23.74
C VAL A 24 -3.07 -21.18 23.80
N PHE A 25 -2.09 -21.38 22.91
CA PHE A 25 -0.81 -20.65 22.92
C PHE A 25 -0.56 -19.70 21.75
N THR A 26 -1.48 -19.57 20.78
CA THR A 26 -1.40 -18.46 19.80
C THR A 26 -2.16 -17.25 20.34
N PRO A 27 -1.53 -16.06 20.46
CA PRO A 27 -2.24 -14.84 20.80
C PRO A 27 -3.10 -14.42 19.61
N THR A 28 -4.35 -14.87 19.56
CA THR A 28 -5.33 -14.26 18.65
C THR A 28 -5.73 -12.92 19.27
N HIS A 29 -5.13 -11.83 18.79
CA HIS A 29 -5.56 -10.47 19.06
C HIS A 29 -6.92 -10.25 18.39
N PHE A 30 -8.01 -10.52 19.11
CA PHE A 30 -9.31 -9.98 18.76
C PHE A 30 -9.45 -8.64 19.46
N ALA A 31 -9.47 -7.56 18.67
CA ALA A 31 -9.75 -6.20 19.14
C ALA A 31 -11.07 -6.19 19.93
N PHE A 32 -11.00 -5.69 21.16
CA PHE A 32 -12.19 -5.33 21.93
C PHE A 32 -12.42 -3.85 21.68
N ALA A 33 -13.61 -3.50 21.17
CA ALA A 33 -14.10 -2.13 21.24
C ALA A 33 -14.11 -1.72 22.73
N GLN A 34 -13.16 -0.88 23.11
CA GLN A 34 -13.03 -0.35 24.44
C GLN A 34 -14.00 0.83 24.54
N LEU A 35 -15.01 0.71 25.40
CA LEU A 35 -15.82 1.84 25.82
C LEU A 35 -14.95 2.67 26.76
N ASP A 36 -14.46 3.80 26.25
CA ASP A 36 -13.78 4.78 27.06
C ASP A 36 -14.80 5.67 27.82
N THR A 37 -14.37 6.10 29.01
CA THR A 37 -14.94 7.08 29.92
C THR A 37 -16.04 6.65 30.91
N LEU A 38 -15.63 6.64 32.19
CA LEU A 38 -16.34 7.32 33.27
C LEU A 38 -15.31 7.64 34.36
N GLU A 39 -14.91 8.91 34.41
CA GLU A 39 -14.12 9.49 35.49
C GLU A 39 -14.74 9.15 36.84
N GLY A 40 -13.95 8.48 37.68
CA GLY A 40 -14.22 8.25 39.10
C GLY A 40 -13.16 8.93 39.93
N THR A 41 -13.00 10.25 39.78
CA THR A 41 -12.17 11.03 40.70
C THR A 41 -12.68 10.87 42.14
N ALA A 42 -11.72 10.77 43.06
CA ALA A 42 -11.84 10.68 44.52
C ALA A 42 -11.85 9.28 45.18
N LEU A 43 -10.93 8.36 44.79
CA LEU A 43 -10.38 7.39 45.77
C LEU A 43 -9.02 6.76 45.37
N GLU A 44 -8.17 7.46 44.61
CA GLU A 44 -6.97 6.84 44.01
C GLU A 44 -5.66 7.02 44.80
N ALA A 45 -5.69 7.75 45.91
CA ALA A 45 -4.52 7.89 46.77
C ALA A 45 -4.73 7.15 48.10
N GLN A 46 -4.42 5.84 48.17
CA GLN A 46 -3.79 5.19 49.37
C GLN A 46 -3.67 3.65 49.43
N THR A 47 -3.99 2.83 48.42
CA THR A 47 -4.08 1.36 48.68
C THR A 47 -3.12 0.44 47.93
N GLY A 48 -2.41 0.86 46.88
CA GLY A 48 -1.38 0.02 46.26
C GLY A 48 -1.87 -1.38 45.80
N LEU A 49 -3.14 -1.50 45.39
CA LEU A 49 -3.68 -2.70 44.73
C LEU A 49 -3.74 -2.48 43.22
N ALA A 50 -3.53 -3.57 42.46
CA ALA A 50 -3.48 -3.60 41.01
C ALA A 50 -4.69 -2.92 40.34
N THR A 51 -4.37 -2.07 39.38
CA THR A 51 -5.17 -1.14 38.58
C THR A 51 -5.93 -1.83 37.46
N GLU A 52 -7.03 -2.52 37.78
CA GLU A 52 -8.02 -2.88 36.76
C GLU A 52 -9.45 -2.67 37.29
N SER A 53 -10.30 -2.01 36.49
CA SER A 53 -11.69 -1.79 36.86
C SER A 53 -12.44 -3.12 36.97
N LEU A 54 -13.32 -3.25 37.97
CA LEU A 54 -14.11 -4.47 38.22
C LEU A 54 -14.84 -5.02 36.96
N PRO A 55 -15.35 -4.18 36.03
CA PRO A 55 -15.91 -4.65 34.77
C PRO A 55 -14.89 -5.36 33.86
N ILE A 56 -13.64 -4.90 33.81
CA ILE A 56 -12.57 -5.52 33.02
C ILE A 56 -12.23 -6.91 33.56
N VAL A 57 -12.17 -7.04 34.90
CA VAL A 57 -11.96 -8.34 35.55
C VAL A 57 -13.11 -9.30 35.26
N ILE A 58 -14.36 -8.83 35.32
CA ILE A 58 -15.54 -9.65 35.02
C ILE A 58 -15.55 -10.08 33.54
N ALA A 59 -15.25 -9.17 32.62
CA ALA A 59 -15.17 -9.48 31.19
C ALA A 59 -14.08 -10.51 30.87
N ARG A 60 -12.92 -10.40 31.53
CA ARG A 60 -11.82 -11.38 31.43
C ARG A 60 -12.25 -12.76 31.90
N VAL A 61 -12.96 -12.86 33.03
CA VAL A 61 -13.48 -14.13 33.55
C VAL A 61 -14.50 -14.74 32.60
N ILE A 62 -15.47 -13.96 32.10
CA ILE A 62 -16.47 -14.45 31.13
C ILE A 62 -15.78 -14.95 29.86
N ARG A 63 -14.75 -14.26 29.37
CA ARG A 63 -13.99 -14.67 28.18
C ARG A 63 -13.31 -16.03 28.36
N ILE A 64 -12.72 -16.29 29.52
CA ILE A 64 -12.13 -17.59 29.85
C ILE A 64 -13.21 -18.68 29.80
N PHE A 65 -14.40 -18.44 30.36
CA PHE A 65 -15.49 -19.41 30.33
C PHE A 65 -16.02 -19.69 28.91
N ILE A 66 -16.20 -18.65 28.07
CA ILE A 66 -16.65 -18.82 26.68
C ILE A 66 -15.59 -19.57 25.85
N GLY A 67 -14.30 -19.26 26.05
CA GLY A 67 -13.21 -19.98 25.39
C GLY A 67 -13.18 -21.47 25.74
N VAL A 68 -13.33 -21.81 27.02
CA VAL A 68 -13.40 -23.22 27.46
C VAL A 68 -14.62 -23.93 26.87
N LEU A 69 -15.79 -23.27 26.79
CA LEU A 69 -16.98 -23.85 26.18
C LEU A 69 -16.82 -24.06 24.66
N GLY A 70 -16.22 -23.11 23.95
CA GLY A 70 -15.89 -23.25 22.53
C GLY A 70 -14.94 -24.41 22.27
N LEU A 71 -13.90 -24.56 23.11
CA LEU A 71 -12.97 -25.68 23.05
C LEU A 71 -13.68 -27.03 23.25
N ILE A 72 -14.57 -27.13 24.25
CA ILE A 72 -15.37 -28.34 24.48
C ILE A 72 -16.24 -28.68 23.27
N LEU A 73 -16.84 -27.68 22.61
CA LEU A 73 -17.64 -27.89 21.40
C LEU A 73 -16.79 -28.48 20.26
N VAL A 74 -15.60 -27.93 20.02
CA VAL A 74 -14.66 -28.47 19.02
C VAL A 74 -14.30 -29.92 19.34
N CYS A 75 -13.99 -30.24 20.60
CA CYS A 75 -13.71 -31.62 21.01
C CYS A 75 -14.90 -32.56 20.76
N LEU A 76 -16.13 -32.11 20.98
CA LEU A 76 -17.34 -32.90 20.71
C LEU A 76 -17.55 -33.17 19.22
N PHE A 77 -17.28 -32.19 18.35
CA PHE A 77 -17.35 -32.37 16.90
C PHE A 77 -16.30 -33.36 16.41
N VAL A 78 -15.05 -33.24 16.87
CA VAL A 78 -13.97 -34.18 16.54
C VAL A 78 -14.31 -35.60 17.01
N TYR A 79 -14.79 -35.75 18.24
CA TYR A 79 -15.21 -37.04 18.78
C TYR A 79 -16.38 -37.66 18.00
N ALA A 80 -17.38 -36.84 17.65
CA ALA A 80 -18.52 -37.31 16.85
C ALA A 80 -18.10 -37.69 15.43
N GLY A 81 -17.20 -36.93 14.80
CA GLY A 81 -16.61 -37.25 13.50
C GLY A 81 -15.84 -38.57 13.52
N PHE A 82 -15.01 -38.79 14.55
CA PHE A 82 -14.31 -40.05 14.74
C PHE A 82 -15.27 -41.23 14.92
N LEU A 83 -16.31 -41.08 15.75
CA LEU A 83 -17.31 -42.12 15.98
C LEU A 83 -18.11 -42.44 14.71
N TYR A 84 -18.36 -41.44 13.86
CA TYR A 84 -19.04 -41.61 12.58
C TYR A 84 -18.16 -42.37 11.58
N LEU A 85 -16.88 -41.99 11.45
CA LEU A 85 -15.95 -42.61 10.50
C LEU A 85 -15.60 -44.07 10.88
N THR A 86 -15.62 -44.39 12.17
CA THR A 86 -15.30 -45.74 12.67
C THR A 86 -16.50 -46.69 12.70
N ALA A 87 -17.71 -46.22 12.41
CA ALA A 87 -18.95 -46.99 12.52
C ALA A 87 -19.11 -48.13 11.51
N ARG A 88 -18.34 -48.15 10.40
CA ARG A 88 -18.34 -49.22 9.37
C ARG A 88 -19.72 -49.69 8.89
N GLY A 89 -20.73 -48.81 8.96
CA GLY A 89 -22.11 -49.12 8.56
C GLY A 89 -22.99 -49.77 9.64
N GLU A 90 -22.49 -49.99 10.86
CA GLU A 90 -23.35 -50.40 11.98
C GLU A 90 -24.23 -49.22 12.44
N PRO A 91 -25.56 -49.43 12.60
CA PRO A 91 -26.50 -48.33 12.83
C PRO A 91 -26.32 -47.64 14.19
N THR A 92 -25.95 -48.39 15.22
CA THR A 92 -25.84 -47.90 16.61
C THR A 92 -24.79 -46.79 16.81
N PRO A 93 -23.52 -46.93 16.35
CA PRO A 93 -22.53 -45.85 16.46
C PRO A 93 -22.86 -44.64 15.57
N VAL A 94 -23.46 -44.84 14.40
CA VAL A 94 -23.91 -43.75 13.51
C VAL A 94 -24.97 -42.89 14.19
N GLU A 95 -25.96 -43.51 14.82
CA GLU A 95 -27.01 -42.80 15.56
C GLU A 95 -26.44 -42.00 16.73
N LYS A 96 -25.46 -42.57 17.45
CA LYS A 96 -24.80 -41.89 18.57
C LYS A 96 -23.99 -40.67 18.10
N ALA A 97 -23.24 -40.78 17.00
CA ALA A 97 -22.49 -39.67 16.41
C ALA A 97 -23.42 -38.53 15.97
N ARG A 98 -24.52 -38.88 15.25
CA ARG A 98 -25.53 -37.90 14.84
C ARG A 98 -26.19 -37.19 16.01
N LYS A 99 -26.43 -37.89 17.12
CA LYS A 99 -26.99 -37.28 18.35
C LYS A 99 -26.04 -36.27 18.97
N ILE A 100 -24.73 -36.57 19.00
CA ILE A 100 -23.72 -35.66 19.54
C ILE A 100 -23.62 -34.40 18.66
N ILE A 101 -23.58 -34.55 17.34
CA ILE A 101 -23.54 -33.41 16.40
C ILE A 101 -24.77 -32.52 16.57
N LYS A 102 -25.98 -33.11 16.65
CA LYS A 102 -27.22 -32.34 16.87
C LYS A 102 -27.17 -31.55 18.18
N ASN A 103 -26.71 -32.16 19.26
CA ASN A 103 -26.61 -31.49 20.56
C ASN A 103 -25.54 -30.39 20.56
N ALA A 104 -24.40 -30.60 19.86
CA ALA A 104 -23.34 -29.61 19.73
C ALA A 104 -23.82 -28.38 18.92
N ILE A 105 -24.55 -28.59 17.83
CA ILE A 105 -25.15 -27.50 17.04
C ILE A 105 -26.15 -26.69 17.87
N ILE A 106 -27.00 -27.36 18.66
CA ILE A 106 -27.94 -26.68 19.57
C ILE A 106 -27.18 -25.86 20.62
N GLY A 107 -26.11 -26.42 21.21
CA GLY A 107 -25.26 -25.71 22.17
C GLY A 107 -24.60 -24.47 21.56
N MET A 108 -24.07 -24.58 20.34
CA MET A 108 -23.49 -23.46 19.59
C MET A 108 -24.53 -22.36 19.32
N ALA A 109 -25.73 -22.73 18.88
CA ALA A 109 -26.81 -21.78 18.65
C ALA A 109 -27.19 -21.03 19.95
N ILE A 110 -27.22 -21.71 21.10
CA ILE A 110 -27.50 -21.08 22.40
C ILE A 110 -26.41 -20.08 22.79
N VAL A 111 -25.13 -20.41 22.59
CA VAL A 111 -24.02 -19.50 22.91
C VAL A 111 -24.07 -18.24 22.04
N LEU A 112 -24.30 -18.41 20.72
CA LEU A 112 -24.43 -17.28 19.79
C LEU A 112 -25.64 -16.41 20.14
N LEU A 113 -26.79 -17.02 20.42
CA LEU A 113 -27.99 -16.29 20.82
C LEU A 113 -27.81 -15.58 22.17
N SER A 114 -27.15 -16.21 23.14
CA SER A 114 -26.86 -15.59 24.43
C SER A 114 -26.02 -14.34 24.25
N PHE A 115 -24.99 -14.39 23.41
CA PHE A 115 -24.16 -13.24 23.10
C PHE A 115 -24.99 -12.11 22.45
N SER A 116 -25.78 -12.42 21.42
CA SER A 116 -26.64 -11.43 20.76
C SER A 116 -27.70 -10.82 21.68
N ILE A 117 -28.27 -11.61 22.60
CA ILE A 117 -29.26 -11.12 23.55
C ILE A 117 -28.60 -10.23 24.60
N THR A 118 -27.43 -10.61 25.12
CA THR A 118 -26.70 -9.82 26.10
C THR A 118 -26.27 -8.47 25.50
N THR A 119 -25.72 -8.45 24.29
CA THR A 119 -25.35 -7.19 23.61
C THR A 119 -26.58 -6.34 23.33
N PHE A 120 -27.70 -6.93 22.89
CA PHE A 120 -28.95 -6.22 22.70
C PHE A 120 -29.47 -5.58 23.99
N ILE A 121 -29.46 -6.31 25.12
CA ILE A 121 -29.93 -5.78 26.41
C ILE A 121 -28.99 -4.70 26.93
N LEU A 122 -27.68 -4.89 26.84
CA LEU A 122 -26.71 -3.88 27.23
C LEU A 122 -26.91 -2.59 26.44
N ASN A 123 -27.06 -2.68 25.11
CA ASN A 123 -27.33 -1.52 24.26
C ASN A 123 -28.63 -0.80 24.66
N ARG A 124 -29.66 -1.52 25.09
CA ARG A 124 -30.92 -0.93 25.59
C ARG A 124 -30.78 -0.32 26.99
N LEU A 125 -29.97 -0.90 27.86
CA LEU A 125 -29.72 -0.39 29.22
C LEU A 125 -28.83 0.85 29.21
N LEU A 126 -27.79 0.90 28.37
CA LEU A 126 -26.99 2.10 28.17
C LEU A 126 -27.86 3.25 27.61
N ALA A 127 -28.70 2.96 26.61
CA ALA A 127 -29.65 3.93 26.08
C ALA A 127 -30.65 4.47 27.13
N ALA A 128 -31.12 3.62 28.04
CA ALA A 128 -32.05 4.00 29.11
C ALA A 128 -31.38 4.76 30.27
N ALA A 129 -30.09 4.54 30.51
CA ALA A 129 -29.30 5.19 31.56
C ALA A 129 -28.84 6.62 31.19
N GLY A 130 -29.34 7.19 30.08
CA GLY A 130 -28.97 8.52 29.63
C GLY A 130 -27.61 8.58 28.92
N PHE A 131 -26.91 7.46 28.80
CA PHE A 131 -25.77 7.26 27.89
C PHE A 131 -26.26 7.02 26.46
N ALA A 132 -27.31 7.72 26.04
CA ALA A 132 -27.84 7.67 24.69
C ALA A 132 -26.91 8.38 23.68
N GLY A 133 -25.65 7.93 23.62
CA GLY A 133 -25.06 7.59 22.34
C GLY A 133 -25.46 6.15 22.07
N GLY A 134 -26.59 5.96 21.39
CA GLY A 134 -26.75 4.69 20.70
C GLY A 134 -25.52 4.49 19.80
N VAL A 135 -25.18 3.25 19.49
CA VAL A 135 -24.75 2.96 18.12
C VAL A 135 -25.97 3.21 17.23
N THR A 136 -26.28 4.48 17.13
CA THR A 136 -26.95 5.13 16.03
C THR A 136 -25.78 5.63 15.22
N THR A 137 -25.58 5.04 14.05
CA THR A 137 -25.15 5.77 12.87
C THR A 137 -26.16 6.91 12.62
N SER A 138 -26.20 7.88 13.53
CA SER A 138 -26.98 9.11 13.39
C SER A 138 -26.03 10.26 13.60
N GLY A 139 -25.71 10.87 12.46
CA GLY A 139 -24.62 11.80 12.32
C GLY A 139 -23.38 11.02 11.91
N ALA A 140 -23.06 11.03 10.63
CA ALA A 140 -21.69 11.27 10.24
C ALA A 140 -21.19 12.43 11.12
N GLY A 141 -20.57 12.11 12.27
CA GLY A 141 -19.38 12.84 12.64
C GLY A 141 -18.51 12.60 11.44
N ASN A 142 -18.42 13.60 10.57
CA ASN A 142 -17.46 13.59 9.48
C ASN A 142 -16.15 13.15 10.14
N TYR A 143 -15.69 11.93 9.87
CA TYR A 143 -14.28 11.59 10.08
C TYR A 143 -13.55 12.45 9.05
N THR A 144 -13.43 13.74 9.36
CA THR A 144 -12.59 14.66 8.63
C THR A 144 -11.22 14.31 9.14
N GLU A 145 -10.55 13.40 8.44
CA GLU A 145 -9.14 13.18 8.67
C GLU A 145 -8.43 14.52 8.41
N PRO A 146 -7.90 15.15 9.45
CA PRO A 146 -7.34 16.49 9.33
C PRO A 146 -6.22 16.48 8.29
N LEU A 147 -6.19 17.52 7.45
CA LEU A 147 -5.11 17.79 6.50
C LEU A 147 -4.77 16.59 5.60
N SER A 148 -5.76 15.82 5.18
CA SER A 148 -5.57 14.61 4.38
C SER A 148 -5.75 14.83 2.87
N GLY A 149 -6.45 15.89 2.45
CA GLY A 149 -6.88 16.06 1.06
C GLY A 149 -5.75 16.32 0.06
N SER A 150 -4.56 16.66 0.55
CA SER A 150 -3.39 16.92 -0.29
C SER A 150 -2.86 15.67 -0.99
N LEU A 151 -3.08 14.47 -0.43
CA LEU A 151 -2.73 13.19 -1.07
C LEU A 151 -3.76 12.82 -2.14
N GLY A 152 -3.28 12.66 -3.37
CA GLY A 152 -4.10 12.28 -4.52
C GLY A 152 -4.81 13.47 -5.15
N SER A 153 -5.52 14.32 -4.40
CA SER A 153 -6.18 15.50 -4.97
C SER A 153 -5.33 16.76 -4.98
N GLY A 154 -4.34 16.87 -4.09
CA GLY A 154 -3.47 18.04 -3.96
C GLY A 154 -2.09 17.82 -4.57
N VAL A 155 -1.07 18.41 -3.94
CA VAL A 155 0.33 18.43 -4.40
C VAL A 155 1.10 17.15 -4.07
N ILE A 156 0.59 16.30 -3.17
CA ILE A 156 1.24 15.05 -2.78
C ILE A 156 0.77 13.92 -3.70
N GLU A 157 1.72 13.23 -4.32
CA GLU A 157 1.47 12.06 -5.16
C GLU A 157 1.44 10.79 -4.32
N SER A 158 2.50 10.56 -3.54
CA SER A 158 2.63 9.39 -2.67
C SER A 158 3.55 9.68 -1.49
N HIS A 159 3.47 8.85 -0.46
CA HIS A 159 4.42 8.84 0.65
C HIS A 159 4.54 7.43 1.24
N TYR A 160 5.69 7.16 1.85
CA TYR A 160 5.97 5.98 2.64
C TYR A 160 6.48 6.41 4.03
N PRO A 161 6.07 5.75 5.13
CA PRO A 161 5.05 4.72 5.20
C PRO A 161 3.67 5.20 4.76
N ALA A 162 2.82 4.27 4.34
CA ALA A 162 1.44 4.58 4.00
C ALA A 162 0.66 5.08 5.23
N ARG A 163 -0.39 5.85 5.00
CA ARG A 163 -1.27 6.34 6.07
C ARG A 163 -1.88 5.14 6.82
N TYR A 164 -1.82 5.20 8.15
CA TYR A 164 -2.26 4.16 9.10
C TYR A 164 -1.61 2.80 8.86
N ALA A 165 -0.44 2.77 8.22
CA ALA A 165 0.35 1.55 8.18
C ALA A 165 0.72 1.14 9.61
N THR A 166 0.71 -0.16 9.84
CA THR A 166 1.08 -0.80 11.10
C THR A 166 2.27 -1.70 10.88
N GLU A 167 2.92 -2.13 11.96
CA GLU A 167 4.11 -2.97 11.89
C GLU A 167 5.27 -2.30 11.11
N ILE A 168 5.36 -0.96 11.17
CA ILE A 168 6.45 -0.25 10.51
C ILE A 168 7.75 -0.42 11.32
N PRO A 169 8.86 -0.83 10.71
CA PRO A 169 10.12 -1.01 11.42
C PRO A 169 10.71 0.29 11.96
N ARG A 170 11.51 0.19 13.02
CA ARG A 170 12.09 1.35 13.71
C ARG A 170 13.19 2.06 12.92
N ASN A 171 13.84 1.38 11.97
CA ASN A 171 14.82 1.92 11.04
C ASN A 171 14.19 2.36 9.70
N THR A 172 12.86 2.51 9.64
CA THR A 172 12.20 2.98 8.42
C THR A 172 12.67 4.39 8.06
N ARG A 173 12.95 4.58 6.78
CA ARG A 173 13.01 5.91 6.17
C ARG A 173 11.62 6.33 5.73
N ILE A 174 11.41 7.64 5.67
CA ILE A 174 10.14 8.23 5.28
C ILE A 174 10.34 8.90 3.93
N SER A 175 9.58 8.50 2.92
CA SER A 175 9.65 9.08 1.57
C SER A 175 8.39 9.88 1.26
N VAL A 176 8.55 11.01 0.57
CA VAL A 176 7.42 11.81 0.06
C VAL A 176 7.69 12.21 -1.39
N THR A 177 6.72 11.93 -2.26
CA THR A 177 6.73 12.33 -3.67
C THR A 177 5.68 13.41 -3.90
N PHE A 178 6.14 14.55 -4.41
CA PHE A 178 5.32 15.67 -4.83
C PHE A 178 5.07 15.63 -6.34
N LYS A 179 3.91 16.13 -6.78
CA LYS A 179 3.55 16.25 -8.21
C LYS A 179 4.23 17.40 -8.92
N GLU A 180 4.75 18.35 -8.15
CA GLU A 180 5.41 19.55 -8.64
C GLU A 180 6.75 19.68 -7.94
N ALA A 181 7.72 20.31 -8.61
CA ALA A 181 9.05 20.56 -8.06
C ALA A 181 8.96 21.44 -6.79
N ILE A 182 9.57 20.97 -5.70
CA ILE A 182 9.63 21.65 -4.40
C ILE A 182 11.02 22.22 -4.19
N SER A 183 11.09 23.45 -3.70
CA SER A 183 12.37 24.11 -3.41
C SER A 183 13.11 23.40 -2.28
N LEU A 184 14.39 23.08 -2.49
CA LEU A 184 15.21 22.39 -1.49
C LEU A 184 15.32 23.17 -0.17
N ASP A 185 15.37 24.51 -0.21
CA ASP A 185 15.36 25.38 0.99
C ASP A 185 14.08 25.26 1.85
N SER A 186 13.00 24.73 1.27
CA SER A 186 11.78 24.45 2.02
C SER A 186 11.81 23.14 2.81
N ILE A 187 12.75 22.25 2.50
CA ILE A 187 12.82 20.93 3.11
C ILE A 187 14.13 20.75 3.89
N ILE A 188 15.19 21.41 3.45
CA ILE A 188 16.55 21.33 4.00
C ILE A 188 16.89 22.63 4.72
N SER A 189 17.46 22.52 5.93
CA SER A 189 17.95 23.65 6.70
C SER A 189 19.17 24.31 6.03
N ASP A 190 19.19 25.64 6.01
CA ASP A 190 20.31 26.47 5.54
C ASP A 190 20.78 26.24 4.09
N TYR A 191 19.99 25.56 3.24
CA TYR A 191 20.35 25.23 1.85
C TYR A 191 20.76 26.48 1.04
N ALA A 192 19.98 27.57 1.13
CA ALA A 192 20.25 28.80 0.38
C ALA A 192 21.55 29.55 0.78
N THR A 193 22.19 29.19 1.90
CA THR A 193 23.38 29.90 2.41
C THR A 193 24.72 29.37 1.90
N GLY A 194 24.70 28.39 0.98
CA GLY A 194 25.89 27.93 0.26
C GLY A 194 26.81 26.99 1.06
N ALA A 195 26.32 26.42 2.18
CA ALA A 195 26.99 25.31 2.86
C ALA A 195 26.87 23.97 2.10
N ALA A 196 26.03 23.91 1.06
CA ALA A 196 25.61 22.71 0.33
C ALA A 196 26.46 22.33 -0.89
N ALA A 197 27.59 22.99 -1.15
CA ALA A 197 28.46 22.60 -2.27
C ALA A 197 29.25 21.33 -1.89
N GLY A 198 28.67 20.16 -2.16
CA GLY A 198 29.31 18.84 -2.00
C GLY A 198 28.92 18.06 -0.74
N ALA A 199 27.89 18.49 0.01
CA ALA A 199 27.27 17.64 1.02
C ALA A 199 26.26 16.71 0.34
N SER A 200 26.24 15.45 0.76
CA SER A 200 25.33 14.41 0.26
C SER A 200 24.24 14.04 1.27
N VAL A 201 24.33 14.61 2.46
CA VAL A 201 23.35 14.47 3.55
C VAL A 201 23.10 15.86 4.11
N PHE A 202 21.84 16.17 4.37
CA PHE A 202 21.39 17.49 4.76
C PHE A 202 20.48 17.46 5.98
N ASP A 203 20.61 18.44 6.87
CA ASP A 203 19.73 18.57 8.03
C ASP A 203 18.29 18.96 7.61
N LEU A 204 17.29 18.38 8.28
CA LEU A 204 15.87 18.70 8.08
C LEU A 204 15.55 20.16 8.37
N ASN A 205 14.69 20.78 7.56
CA ASN A 205 14.03 22.03 7.91
C ASN A 205 12.88 21.76 8.89
N SER A 206 13.22 21.65 10.18
CA SER A 206 12.27 21.32 11.25
C SER A 206 11.23 22.42 11.55
N ALA A 207 11.25 23.54 10.82
CA ALA A 207 10.20 24.55 10.86
C ALA A 207 9.11 24.32 9.79
N LYS A 208 9.36 23.43 8.81
CA LYS A 208 8.47 23.16 7.68
C LYS A 208 8.04 21.69 7.59
N VAL A 209 8.84 20.79 8.13
CA VAL A 209 8.53 19.36 8.21
C VAL A 209 8.68 18.95 9.66
N LEU A 210 7.62 18.40 10.24
CA LEU A 210 7.60 17.91 11.61
C LEU A 210 7.41 16.40 11.61
N ILE A 211 8.24 15.69 12.36
CA ILE A 211 8.15 14.24 12.60
C ILE A 211 8.12 14.07 14.11
N PHE A 212 7.03 13.53 14.66
CA PHE A 212 6.85 13.45 16.11
C PHE A 212 6.04 12.23 16.53
N GLU A 213 6.28 11.75 17.76
CA GLU A 213 5.41 10.76 18.39
C GLU A 213 4.02 11.37 18.64
N THR A 214 2.98 10.76 18.09
CA THR A 214 1.60 11.29 18.14
C THR A 214 1.12 11.50 19.58
N ALA A 215 1.46 10.58 20.48
CA ALA A 215 1.05 10.63 21.89
C ALA A 215 1.80 11.69 22.71
N ALA A 216 2.91 12.23 22.19
CA ALA A 216 3.67 13.28 22.87
C ALA A 216 2.98 14.66 22.78
N VAL A 217 2.09 14.84 21.80
CA VAL A 217 1.27 16.06 21.66
C VAL A 217 0.11 16.01 22.64
N THR A 218 -0.03 17.09 23.42
CA THR A 218 -1.12 17.25 24.41
C THR A 218 -1.72 18.64 24.29
N ASP A 219 -2.80 18.93 25.02
CA ASP A 219 -3.37 20.28 25.07
C ASP A 219 -2.37 21.35 25.56
N GLU A 220 -1.31 20.96 26.26
CA GLU A 220 -0.28 21.84 26.80
C GLU A 220 1.05 21.83 26.01
N VAL A 221 1.24 20.86 25.11
CA VAL A 221 2.50 20.63 24.38
C VAL A 221 2.21 20.52 22.89
N SER A 222 2.79 21.44 22.12
CA SER A 222 2.60 21.50 20.68
C SER A 222 3.45 20.48 19.92
N GLU A 223 3.00 20.11 18.72
CA GLU A 223 3.75 19.29 17.76
C GLU A 223 5.19 19.79 17.50
N ALA A 224 5.40 21.10 17.40
CA ALA A 224 6.73 21.67 17.16
C ALA A 224 7.68 21.56 18.37
N GLU A 225 7.15 21.37 19.59
CA GLU A 225 7.96 21.17 20.80
C GLU A 225 8.45 19.73 20.97
N VAL A 226 7.76 18.77 20.34
CA VAL A 226 8.07 17.33 20.44
C VAL A 226 8.61 16.73 19.15
N ALA A 227 8.61 17.51 18.05
CA ALA A 227 9.17 17.09 16.78
C ALA A 227 10.69 16.91 16.84
N LEU A 228 11.18 15.95 16.06
CA LEU A 228 12.60 15.76 15.82
C LEU A 228 13.24 17.04 15.28
N GLY A 229 14.40 17.38 15.81
CA GLY A 229 15.18 18.55 15.42
C GLY A 229 15.88 18.37 14.08
N ALA A 230 16.41 19.48 13.56
CA ALA A 230 17.06 19.53 12.24
C ALA A 230 18.18 18.49 12.06
N ALA A 231 19.03 18.29 13.06
CA ALA A 231 20.16 17.35 13.01
C ALA A 231 19.80 15.92 13.48
N GLU A 232 18.52 15.65 13.80
CA GLU A 232 18.04 14.32 14.17
C GLU A 232 17.43 13.58 12.97
N VAL A 233 17.32 14.25 11.83
CA VAL A 233 16.77 13.71 10.59
C VAL A 233 17.62 14.19 9.41
N ASP A 234 18.25 13.22 8.77
CA ASP A 234 19.00 13.40 7.54
C ASP A 234 18.03 13.44 6.35
N VAL A 235 18.27 14.33 5.40
CA VAL A 235 17.45 14.50 4.20
C VAL A 235 18.27 14.19 2.96
N SER A 236 17.73 13.31 2.13
CA SER A 236 18.20 13.05 0.77
C SER A 236 17.05 13.24 -0.22
N PHE A 237 17.37 13.37 -1.51
CA PHE A 237 16.38 13.66 -2.55
C PHE A 237 16.83 13.13 -3.90
N VAL A 238 15.86 12.89 -4.78
CA VAL A 238 16.13 12.53 -6.19
C VAL A 238 16.17 13.83 -7.00
N PRO A 239 17.32 14.20 -7.59
CA PRO A 239 17.40 15.39 -8.44
C PRO A 239 16.57 15.20 -9.72
N MET A 240 16.04 16.30 -10.28
CA MET A 240 15.26 16.25 -11.52
C MET A 240 16.11 16.31 -12.78
N ASP A 241 17.26 16.99 -12.72
CA ASP A 241 18.22 17.10 -13.81
C ASP A 241 19.61 17.28 -13.18
N LEU A 242 20.61 16.58 -13.72
CA LEU A 242 22.01 16.96 -13.49
C LEU A 242 22.38 17.78 -14.72
N ASP A 243 22.34 19.11 -14.59
CA ASP A 243 22.77 19.97 -15.69
C ASP A 243 24.18 19.54 -16.17
N ASP A 244 24.49 19.71 -17.46
CA ASP A 244 25.77 19.34 -18.11
C ASP A 244 27.04 19.82 -17.36
N ASP A 245 26.89 20.81 -16.48
CA ASP A 245 27.91 21.41 -15.61
C ASP A 245 27.98 20.83 -14.19
N GLY A 246 27.21 19.78 -13.88
CA GLY A 246 27.19 19.09 -12.60
C GLY A 246 26.58 19.91 -11.46
N VAL A 247 25.73 20.88 -11.79
CA VAL A 247 25.01 21.70 -10.82
C VAL A 247 23.68 21.03 -10.53
N VAL A 248 23.43 20.74 -9.24
CA VAL A 248 22.16 20.17 -8.81
C VAL A 248 21.10 21.26 -8.82
N ASP A 249 19.99 20.98 -9.49
CA ASP A 249 18.79 21.82 -9.45
C ASP A 249 18.41 22.18 -8.00
N PRO A 250 18.05 23.44 -7.69
CA PRO A 250 17.67 23.84 -6.35
C PRO A 250 16.25 23.39 -5.97
N TRP A 251 15.73 22.33 -6.61
CA TRP A 251 14.43 21.72 -6.38
C TRP A 251 14.46 20.20 -6.62
N ALA A 252 13.52 19.50 -6.00
CA ALA A 252 13.28 18.07 -6.21
C ALA A 252 11.79 17.74 -6.07
N THR A 253 11.38 16.58 -6.57
CA THR A 253 10.02 16.04 -6.38
C THR A 253 9.95 14.94 -5.34
N ILE A 254 11.05 14.22 -5.10
CA ILE A 254 11.10 13.13 -4.12
C ILE A 254 12.09 13.47 -3.02
N PHE A 255 11.65 13.37 -1.78
CA PHE A 255 12.46 13.58 -0.58
C PHE A 255 12.39 12.34 0.31
N VAL A 256 13.53 12.00 0.91
CA VAL A 256 13.66 10.95 1.92
C VAL A 256 14.14 11.59 3.21
N PHE A 257 13.39 11.34 4.28
CA PHE A 257 13.73 11.70 5.64
C PHE A 257 14.22 10.43 6.34
N ASP A 258 15.48 10.45 6.76
CA ASP A 258 16.17 9.35 7.43
C ASP A 258 16.45 9.76 8.90
N PRO A 259 15.60 9.34 9.86
CA PRO A 259 15.87 9.58 11.28
C PRO A 259 17.22 8.97 11.69
N VAL A 260 18.09 9.79 12.29
CA VAL A 260 19.43 9.36 12.70
C VAL A 260 19.38 8.27 13.77
N ASP A 261 18.42 8.41 14.70
CA ASP A 261 18.13 7.41 15.72
C ASP A 261 16.88 6.60 15.33
N LEU A 262 16.85 5.32 15.73
CA LEU A 262 15.69 4.44 15.55
C LEU A 262 14.42 5.06 16.14
N LEU A 263 13.36 5.15 15.33
CA LEU A 263 12.05 5.61 15.76
C LEU A 263 11.45 4.71 16.85
N GLY A 264 10.54 5.26 17.63
CA GLY A 264 9.80 4.54 18.66
C GLY A 264 10.69 3.93 19.74
N ASN A 265 10.28 2.78 20.27
CA ASN A 265 11.01 2.10 21.34
C ASN A 265 10.95 0.58 21.18
N ALA A 266 11.82 -0.14 21.88
CA ALA A 266 11.93 -1.60 21.76
C ALA A 266 10.91 -2.39 22.62
N THR A 267 9.89 -1.75 23.19
CA THR A 267 8.99 -2.38 24.17
C THR A 267 7.51 -2.25 23.87
N THR A 268 7.09 -1.16 23.23
CA THR A 268 5.70 -0.93 22.83
C THR A 268 5.65 -0.21 21.50
N ASP A 269 4.69 -0.61 20.67
CA ASP A 269 4.41 0.08 19.42
C ASP A 269 4.05 1.55 19.69
N THR A 270 4.48 2.42 18.79
CA THR A 270 4.44 3.88 18.97
C THR A 270 3.91 4.52 17.69
N ASN A 271 2.85 5.33 17.81
CA ASN A 271 2.33 6.08 16.69
C ASN A 271 3.19 7.31 16.42
N TYR A 272 3.55 7.52 15.16
CA TYR A 272 4.23 8.71 14.67
C TYR A 272 3.35 9.46 13.69
N THR A 273 3.38 10.78 13.79
CA THR A 273 2.73 11.70 12.86
C THR A 273 3.77 12.51 12.13
N ILE A 274 3.57 12.67 10.82
CA ILE A 274 4.35 13.57 9.98
C ILE A 274 3.44 14.70 9.53
N LYS A 275 3.94 15.92 9.64
CA LYS A 275 3.24 17.12 9.20
C LYS A 275 4.11 17.94 8.26
N LEU A 276 3.56 18.25 7.11
CA LEU A 276 4.10 19.16 6.10
C LEU A 276 3.38 20.50 6.25
N GLU A 277 4.12 21.51 6.70
CA GLU A 277 3.58 22.83 6.97
C GLU A 277 3.17 23.54 5.67
N PRO A 278 2.13 24.40 5.71
CA PRO A 278 1.65 25.12 4.53
C PRO A 278 2.66 26.12 3.94
N THR A 279 3.80 26.33 4.61
CA THR A 279 4.86 27.26 4.19
C THR A 279 5.92 26.62 3.28
N ILE A 280 5.78 25.34 2.94
CA ILE A 280 6.60 24.69 1.91
C ILE A 280 6.38 25.37 0.56
N LEU A 281 7.48 25.68 -0.13
CA LEU A 281 7.48 26.40 -1.40
C LEU A 281 7.80 25.47 -2.56
N LYS A 282 7.12 25.68 -3.68
CA LYS A 282 7.47 25.13 -4.99
C LYS A 282 8.73 25.79 -5.54
N ALA A 283 9.31 25.21 -6.58
CA ALA A 283 10.48 25.75 -7.28
C ALA A 283 10.26 27.20 -7.79
N ASP A 284 9.02 27.55 -8.14
CA ASP A 284 8.65 28.91 -8.57
C ASP A 284 8.46 29.92 -7.42
N GLY A 285 8.66 29.49 -6.17
CA GLY A 285 8.51 30.29 -4.95
C GLY A 285 7.07 30.46 -4.46
N SER A 286 6.08 29.85 -5.12
CA SER A 286 4.69 29.82 -4.63
C SER A 286 4.49 28.74 -3.57
N LEU A 287 3.41 28.83 -2.78
CA LEU A 287 3.09 27.81 -1.78
C LEU A 287 2.71 26.48 -2.45
N ALA A 288 3.29 25.38 -1.98
CA ALA A 288 2.92 24.03 -2.43
C ALA A 288 1.48 23.70 -2.03
N PHE A 289 1.08 24.10 -0.82
CA PHE A 289 -0.26 23.92 -0.27
C PHE A 289 -1.12 25.15 -0.54
N SER A 290 -2.16 24.99 -1.35
CA SER A 290 -3.03 26.10 -1.77
C SER A 290 -4.49 25.69 -1.96
N GLY A 291 -5.38 26.65 -2.15
CA GLY A 291 -6.80 26.38 -2.40
C GLY A 291 -7.49 25.65 -1.25
N ALA A 292 -8.16 24.54 -1.55
CA ALA A 292 -8.85 23.70 -0.56
C ALA A 292 -7.88 22.98 0.40
N TYR A 293 -6.58 22.95 0.07
CA TYR A 293 -5.54 22.23 0.79
C TYR A 293 -4.50 23.19 1.41
N SER A 294 -4.85 24.46 1.62
CA SER A 294 -3.91 25.50 2.07
C SER A 294 -3.42 25.34 3.51
N SER A 295 -3.87 24.31 4.23
CA SER A 295 -3.52 24.09 5.63
C SER A 295 -2.37 23.10 5.82
N GLY A 296 -1.80 22.57 4.73
CA GLY A 296 -0.68 21.63 4.76
C GLY A 296 -1.12 20.20 4.46
N TYR A 297 -0.33 19.25 4.95
CA TYR A 297 -0.66 17.83 4.88
C TYR A 297 -0.14 17.11 6.12
N GLU A 298 -0.93 16.20 6.70
CA GLU A 298 -0.46 15.36 7.80
C GLU A 298 -0.95 13.92 7.69
N TRP A 299 -0.15 12.96 8.14
CA TRP A 299 -0.53 11.55 8.23
C TRP A 299 0.15 10.87 9.41
N THR A 300 -0.42 9.75 9.83
CA THR A 300 0.06 8.96 10.98
C THR A 300 0.27 7.51 10.58
N PHE A 301 1.25 6.85 11.20
CA PHE A 301 1.52 5.41 11.08
C PHE A 301 2.06 4.87 12.41
N GLU A 302 2.00 3.56 12.59
CA GLU A 302 2.46 2.87 13.81
C GLU A 302 3.81 2.21 13.58
N VAL A 303 4.80 2.63 14.38
CA VAL A 303 6.13 2.04 14.45
C VAL A 303 6.12 0.90 15.46
N SER A 304 6.55 -0.28 15.04
CA SER A 304 6.67 -1.50 15.85
C SER A 304 7.87 -1.46 16.82
N THR A 305 8.05 -2.52 17.60
CA THR A 305 9.24 -2.70 18.44
C THR A 305 10.47 -3.23 17.69
N GLU A 306 10.31 -3.64 16.43
CA GLU A 306 11.32 -4.38 15.68
C GLU A 306 12.09 -3.50 14.70
N VAL A 307 13.31 -3.95 14.37
CA VAL A 307 14.15 -3.38 13.32
C VAL A 307 14.10 -4.31 12.12
N ASP A 308 13.99 -3.75 10.93
CA ASP A 308 13.98 -4.56 9.72
C ASP A 308 15.39 -4.93 9.31
N LEU A 309 15.61 -6.23 9.20
CA LEU A 309 16.83 -6.86 8.73
C LEU A 309 16.48 -7.90 7.64
N THR A 310 15.40 -7.65 6.90
CA THR A 310 14.95 -8.50 5.81
C THR A 310 15.39 -7.84 4.50
N PRO A 311 16.23 -8.49 3.68
CA PRO A 311 16.55 -7.98 2.35
C PRO A 311 15.30 -7.91 1.46
N PRO A 312 15.18 -6.88 0.60
CA PRO A 312 14.19 -6.90 -0.47
C PRO A 312 14.60 -7.92 -1.54
N TYR A 313 13.63 -8.45 -2.27
CA TYR A 313 13.83 -9.34 -3.41
C TYR A 313 12.87 -8.99 -4.54
N VAL A 314 13.24 -9.39 -5.76
CA VAL A 314 12.44 -9.17 -6.96
C VAL A 314 11.23 -10.12 -6.98
N VAL A 315 10.03 -9.56 -7.10
CA VAL A 315 8.76 -10.30 -7.20
C VAL A 315 8.42 -10.60 -8.65
N SER A 316 8.60 -9.62 -9.54
CA SER A 316 8.28 -9.76 -10.96
C SER A 316 9.00 -8.70 -11.80
N VAL A 317 9.27 -9.03 -13.06
CA VAL A 317 9.83 -8.11 -14.06
C VAL A 317 8.94 -8.00 -15.29
N VAL A 318 9.00 -6.85 -15.95
CA VAL A 318 8.47 -6.62 -17.30
C VAL A 318 9.61 -6.00 -18.11
N PRO A 319 9.94 -6.49 -19.31
CA PRO A 319 9.56 -7.78 -19.86
C PRO A 319 9.97 -8.96 -19.00
N VAL A 320 9.29 -10.10 -19.17
CA VAL A 320 9.66 -11.35 -18.49
C VAL A 320 10.88 -11.99 -19.15
N GLU A 321 11.63 -12.77 -18.37
CA GLU A 321 12.86 -13.42 -18.85
C GLU A 321 12.61 -14.27 -20.12
N GLY A 322 13.45 -14.03 -21.14
CA GLY A 322 13.45 -14.73 -22.41
C GLY A 322 12.27 -14.41 -23.33
N SER A 323 11.48 -13.36 -23.05
CA SER A 323 10.40 -12.93 -23.95
C SER A 323 10.91 -12.16 -25.18
N ASP A 324 10.05 -12.03 -26.19
CA ASP A 324 10.32 -11.31 -27.43
C ASP A 324 9.28 -10.19 -27.58
N GLU A 325 9.70 -8.94 -27.31
CA GLU A 325 8.80 -7.81 -27.11
C GLU A 325 8.89 -6.74 -28.20
N ALA A 326 7.83 -5.95 -28.35
CA ALA A 326 7.94 -4.72 -29.13
C ALA A 326 8.89 -3.71 -28.44
N PRO A 327 9.70 -2.96 -29.20
CA PRO A 327 10.75 -2.10 -28.64
C PRO A 327 10.21 -0.91 -27.83
N ASN A 328 8.92 -0.60 -27.92
CA ASN A 328 8.27 0.43 -27.10
C ASN A 328 7.83 -0.04 -25.71
N VAL A 329 8.19 -1.27 -25.30
CA VAL A 329 7.95 -1.76 -23.95
C VAL A 329 8.83 -1.01 -22.93
N VAL A 330 8.28 -0.66 -21.77
CA VAL A 330 9.06 -0.19 -20.63
C VAL A 330 9.66 -1.36 -19.87
N VAL A 331 10.78 -1.12 -19.18
CA VAL A 331 11.32 -2.11 -18.25
C VAL A 331 10.83 -1.80 -16.84
N GLN A 332 10.31 -2.78 -16.11
CA GLN A 332 9.82 -2.63 -14.74
C GLN A 332 10.35 -3.75 -13.85
N ILE A 333 10.79 -3.40 -12.65
CA ILE A 333 11.19 -4.33 -11.59
C ILE A 333 10.30 -4.07 -10.38
N THR A 334 9.52 -5.07 -9.97
CA THR A 334 8.67 -4.96 -8.78
C THR A 334 9.27 -5.76 -7.64
N PHE A 335 9.38 -5.13 -6.47
CA PHE A 335 9.95 -5.69 -5.26
C PHE A 335 8.85 -6.07 -4.26
N ASN A 336 9.19 -6.92 -3.29
CA ASN A 336 8.27 -7.35 -2.23
C ASN A 336 7.91 -6.22 -1.24
N GLU A 337 8.75 -5.19 -1.19
CA GLU A 337 8.62 -4.06 -0.26
C GLU A 337 9.04 -2.73 -0.90
N ALA A 338 8.98 -1.65 -0.11
CA ALA A 338 9.33 -0.32 -0.59
C ALA A 338 10.85 -0.19 -0.68
N MET A 339 11.32 0.32 -1.82
CA MET A 339 12.72 0.62 -2.10
C MET A 339 13.05 2.06 -1.71
N ASP A 340 14.31 2.32 -1.36
CA ASP A 340 14.80 3.69 -1.17
C ASP A 340 14.80 4.42 -2.53
N PRO A 341 14.09 5.56 -2.66
CA PRO A 341 13.94 6.20 -3.95
C PRO A 341 15.22 6.85 -4.48
N VAL A 342 16.16 7.23 -3.60
CA VAL A 342 17.46 7.79 -3.98
C VAL A 342 18.39 6.68 -4.49
N ALA A 343 18.30 5.49 -3.91
CA ALA A 343 19.01 4.32 -4.42
C ALA A 343 18.40 3.74 -5.71
N ALA A 344 17.11 3.96 -5.95
CA ALA A 344 16.35 3.25 -6.98
C ALA A 344 15.95 4.11 -8.20
N SER A 345 16.30 5.40 -8.22
CA SER A 345 15.95 6.33 -9.30
C SER A 345 17.17 7.12 -9.79
N GLY A 346 17.16 7.49 -11.07
CA GLY A 346 18.21 8.32 -11.67
C GLY A 346 18.22 8.20 -13.19
N GLU A 347 19.16 8.87 -13.84
CA GLU A 347 19.26 8.89 -15.31
C GLU A 347 20.62 8.36 -15.77
N PHE A 348 20.61 7.66 -16.89
CA PHE A 348 21.83 7.26 -17.60
C PHE A 348 21.84 7.92 -18.98
N ILE A 349 22.72 8.91 -19.18
CA ILE A 349 22.78 9.73 -20.39
C ILE A 349 24.26 9.99 -20.73
N GLY A 350 24.61 9.93 -22.02
CA GLY A 350 25.96 10.24 -22.49
C GLY A 350 27.04 9.27 -22.00
N GLY A 351 26.65 8.05 -21.59
CA GLY A 351 27.55 7.04 -21.04
C GLY A 351 27.95 7.25 -19.57
N THR A 352 27.23 8.09 -18.83
CA THR A 352 27.45 8.39 -17.41
C THR A 352 26.12 8.50 -16.67
N GLY A 353 26.15 8.39 -15.33
CA GLY A 353 24.98 8.63 -14.48
C GLY A 353 24.65 7.45 -13.57
N PHE A 354 23.36 7.19 -13.41
CA PHE A 354 22.81 6.13 -12.59
C PHE A 354 23.22 4.75 -13.11
N THR A 355 23.69 3.88 -12.21
CA THR A 355 24.24 2.55 -12.55
C THR A 355 23.82 1.48 -11.55
N HIS A 356 22.86 1.74 -10.66
CA HIS A 356 22.35 0.68 -9.78
C HIS A 356 21.42 -0.29 -10.52
N ILE A 357 20.86 0.16 -11.64
CA ILE A 357 20.21 -0.70 -12.62
C ILE A 357 20.75 -0.31 -14.00
N GLU A 358 21.09 -1.31 -14.81
CA GLU A 358 21.61 -1.12 -16.17
C GLU A 358 20.75 -1.90 -17.17
N VAL A 359 20.52 -1.32 -18.35
CA VAL A 359 19.82 -1.97 -19.47
C VAL A 359 20.81 -2.05 -20.62
N LEU A 360 21.40 -3.22 -20.84
CA LEU A 360 22.53 -3.44 -21.73
C LEU A 360 22.09 -3.98 -23.09
N ASP A 361 22.53 -3.33 -24.17
CA ASP A 361 22.45 -3.87 -25.53
C ASP A 361 23.64 -4.82 -25.80
N LEU A 362 23.34 -6.12 -25.90
CA LEU A 362 24.32 -7.18 -26.10
C LEU A 362 24.78 -7.30 -27.57
N ASP A 363 23.99 -6.77 -28.52
CA ASP A 363 24.27 -6.82 -29.96
C ASP A 363 25.07 -5.62 -30.47
N SER A 364 25.23 -4.60 -29.63
CA SER A 364 25.94 -3.39 -29.98
C SER A 364 27.42 -3.64 -30.35
N THR A 365 28.00 -2.75 -31.16
CA THR A 365 29.42 -2.87 -31.58
C THR A 365 30.41 -2.80 -30.42
N SER A 366 29.93 -2.36 -29.26
CA SER A 366 30.58 -2.41 -27.96
C SER A 366 29.70 -3.25 -27.04
N ALA A 367 29.60 -4.56 -27.31
CA ALA A 367 28.74 -5.50 -26.58
C ALA A 367 28.63 -5.16 -25.09
N GLY A 368 27.40 -4.92 -24.62
CA GLY A 368 27.13 -4.40 -23.28
C GLY A 368 27.12 -2.87 -23.19
N SER A 369 26.65 -2.16 -24.23
CA SER A 369 26.43 -0.72 -24.11
C SER A 369 25.10 -0.44 -23.40
N ASN A 370 25.14 0.28 -22.29
CA ASN A 370 23.96 0.65 -21.53
C ASN A 370 23.08 1.63 -22.34
N VAL A 371 21.78 1.35 -22.37
CA VAL A 371 20.75 2.10 -23.10
C VAL A 371 20.42 3.36 -22.32
N GLU A 372 20.41 4.50 -23.00
CA GLU A 372 20.12 5.78 -22.37
C GLU A 372 18.63 5.88 -21.99
N GLY A 373 18.35 6.33 -20.78
CA GLY A 373 17.00 6.46 -20.25
C GLY A 373 16.96 6.91 -18.78
N THR A 374 15.73 6.99 -18.28
CA THR A 374 15.43 7.45 -16.93
C THR A 374 14.80 6.31 -16.13
N PHE A 375 15.35 6.06 -14.94
CA PHE A 375 14.84 5.14 -13.92
C PHE A 375 14.03 5.92 -12.89
N SER A 376 12.79 5.51 -12.67
CA SER A 376 11.88 6.14 -11.71
C SER A 376 11.24 5.10 -10.81
N VAL A 377 11.36 5.30 -9.50
CA VAL A 377 10.59 4.53 -8.53
C VAL A 377 9.14 5.02 -8.48
N VAL A 378 8.21 4.10 -8.67
CA VAL A 378 6.77 4.35 -8.79
C VAL A 378 5.99 3.30 -7.99
N ASN A 379 4.66 3.34 -8.10
CA ASN A 379 3.77 2.34 -7.51
C ASN A 379 3.96 2.19 -5.98
N ASN A 380 3.95 3.31 -5.26
CA ASN A 380 4.22 3.38 -3.81
C ASN A 380 5.61 2.84 -3.44
N TYR A 381 6.63 3.24 -4.19
CA TYR A 381 8.05 2.91 -3.98
C TYR A 381 8.41 1.43 -4.19
N ARG A 382 7.53 0.62 -4.79
CA ARG A 382 7.75 -0.83 -4.94
C ARG A 382 8.14 -1.26 -6.33
N THR A 383 8.05 -0.37 -7.32
CA THR A 383 8.38 -0.69 -8.71
C THR A 383 9.37 0.33 -9.23
N VAL A 384 10.51 -0.10 -9.76
CA VAL A 384 11.39 0.77 -10.56
C VAL A 384 11.02 0.58 -12.02
N GLU A 385 10.73 1.68 -12.71
CA GLU A 385 10.43 1.71 -14.15
C GLU A 385 11.55 2.44 -14.90
N PHE A 386 12.04 1.84 -15.98
CA PHE A 386 12.95 2.46 -16.93
C PHE A 386 12.21 2.84 -18.19
N LEU A 387 12.35 4.11 -18.58
CA LEU A 387 11.88 4.66 -19.84
C LEU A 387 13.08 5.06 -20.69
N PRO A 388 13.26 4.49 -21.91
CA PRO A 388 14.35 4.88 -22.80
C PRO A 388 14.17 6.33 -23.31
N ASN A 389 15.25 6.93 -23.79
CA ASN A 389 15.24 8.34 -24.26
C ASN A 389 14.97 8.51 -25.76
N ASP A 390 15.07 7.45 -26.56
CA ASP A 390 14.96 7.54 -28.02
C ASP A 390 13.49 7.53 -28.49
N VAL A 391 12.99 8.67 -28.98
CA VAL A 391 11.67 8.78 -29.59
C VAL A 391 11.63 8.02 -30.93
N CYS A 392 10.70 7.08 -31.06
CA CYS A 392 10.57 6.21 -32.24
C CYS A 392 9.21 6.29 -32.93
N ALA A 393 8.15 6.70 -32.23
CA ALA A 393 6.78 6.78 -32.75
C ALA A 393 5.93 7.75 -31.93
N SER A 394 4.64 7.81 -32.26
CA SER A 394 3.64 8.53 -31.47
C SER A 394 2.42 7.65 -31.23
N ASP A 395 1.83 7.75 -30.05
CA ASP A 395 0.63 7.01 -29.67
C ASP A 395 -0.65 7.59 -30.32
N PRO A 396 -1.80 6.89 -30.26
CA PRO A 396 -3.07 7.40 -30.79
C PRO A 396 -3.56 8.71 -30.14
N CYS A 397 -3.01 9.10 -28.98
CA CYS A 397 -3.30 10.34 -28.30
C CYS A 397 -2.40 11.51 -28.74
N GLY A 398 -1.36 11.21 -29.54
CA GLY A 398 -0.37 12.18 -30.01
C GLY A 398 0.81 12.42 -29.06
N ASN A 399 1.01 11.56 -28.07
CA ASN A 399 2.21 11.59 -27.22
C ASN A 399 3.35 10.83 -27.89
N ASP A 400 4.59 11.23 -27.59
CA ASP A 400 5.78 10.50 -28.04
C ASP A 400 5.84 9.11 -27.39
N ILE A 401 6.33 8.14 -28.18
CA ILE A 401 6.68 6.79 -27.76
C ILE A 401 8.19 6.69 -27.83
N TYR A 402 8.79 6.21 -26.75
CA TYR A 402 10.22 5.99 -26.64
C TYR A 402 10.54 4.51 -26.81
N CYS A 403 11.60 4.17 -27.53
CA CYS A 403 11.93 2.78 -27.82
C CYS A 403 13.30 2.40 -27.30
N LEU A 404 13.37 1.15 -26.83
CA LEU A 404 14.58 0.38 -26.76
C LEU A 404 15.15 0.13 -28.18
N PRO A 405 16.41 -0.28 -28.32
CA PRO A 405 16.97 -0.69 -29.61
C PRO A 405 16.10 -1.74 -30.31
N PHE A 406 15.88 -1.61 -31.61
CA PHE A 406 15.03 -2.51 -32.40
C PHE A 406 15.80 -3.78 -32.79
N GLY A 407 15.19 -4.95 -32.62
CA GLY A 407 15.80 -6.21 -33.06
C GLY A 407 17.03 -6.62 -32.25
N ALA A 408 17.10 -6.23 -30.98
CA ALA A 408 18.27 -6.36 -30.12
C ALA A 408 18.06 -7.38 -29.00
N ASP A 409 19.15 -8.03 -28.58
CA ASP A 409 19.25 -8.81 -27.34
C ASP A 409 19.62 -7.88 -26.18
N LEU A 410 18.74 -7.79 -25.18
CA LEU A 410 18.86 -6.89 -24.05
C LEU A 410 19.01 -7.67 -22.75
N GLU A 411 19.92 -7.23 -21.90
CA GLU A 411 20.08 -7.73 -20.54
C GLU A 411 19.85 -6.60 -19.54
N VAL A 412 19.11 -6.87 -18.48
CA VAL A 412 18.90 -5.92 -17.40
C VAL A 412 19.59 -6.46 -16.16
N GLN A 413 20.39 -5.61 -15.53
CA GLN A 413 21.14 -5.93 -14.32
C GLN A 413 20.69 -4.98 -13.22
N ALA A 414 20.21 -5.52 -12.11
CA ALA A 414 19.84 -4.78 -10.91
C ALA A 414 20.81 -5.13 -9.79
N HIS A 415 21.65 -4.17 -9.40
CA HIS A 415 22.80 -4.42 -8.54
C HIS A 415 22.45 -4.28 -7.06
N ALA A 416 22.92 -5.25 -6.27
CA ALA A 416 22.86 -5.17 -4.82
C ALA A 416 23.84 -4.11 -4.29
N ALA A 417 23.43 -3.37 -3.27
CA ALA A 417 24.31 -2.42 -2.60
C ALA A 417 25.41 -3.14 -1.81
N SER A 418 26.58 -2.51 -1.68
CA SER A 418 27.67 -3.04 -0.87
C SER A 418 27.24 -3.12 0.60
N LEU A 419 27.61 -4.18 1.30
CA LEU A 419 27.21 -4.44 2.67
C LEU A 419 28.03 -3.62 3.67
N GLY A 420 27.34 -3.11 4.69
CA GLY A 420 27.95 -2.47 5.84
C GLY A 420 28.54 -3.46 6.84
N ALA A 421 28.93 -2.94 8.00
CA ALA A 421 29.52 -3.74 9.07
C ALA A 421 28.56 -4.78 9.67
N ASP A 422 27.25 -4.55 9.54
CA ASP A 422 26.18 -5.37 10.11
C ASP A 422 25.18 -5.80 9.01
N PRO A 423 25.51 -6.78 8.15
CA PRO A 423 24.59 -7.30 7.13
C PRO A 423 23.25 -7.74 7.73
N PRO A 424 22.11 -7.54 7.04
CA PRO A 424 21.99 -7.19 5.62
C PRO A 424 22.00 -5.69 5.30
N GLN A 425 22.28 -4.83 6.28
CA GLN A 425 22.34 -3.39 6.07
C GLN A 425 23.44 -3.00 5.09
N ALA A 426 23.12 -2.13 4.15
CA ALA A 426 24.04 -1.62 3.16
C ALA A 426 24.95 -0.52 3.73
N GLU A 427 26.15 -0.39 3.19
CA GLU A 427 27.06 0.70 3.51
C GLU A 427 26.65 1.97 2.77
N MET A 428 26.51 3.08 3.50
CA MET A 428 26.41 4.41 2.89
C MET A 428 27.80 5.05 2.80
N VAL A 429 28.26 5.29 1.58
CA VAL A 429 29.53 5.98 1.32
C VAL A 429 29.23 7.40 0.90
N GLY A 430 29.49 8.34 1.81
CA GLY A 430 29.17 9.74 1.58
C GLY A 430 27.68 9.93 1.29
N GLY A 431 26.81 9.39 2.16
CA GLY A 431 25.35 9.64 2.10
C GLY A 431 24.58 8.93 1.00
N LEU A 432 25.25 8.13 0.16
CA LEU A 432 24.64 7.39 -0.93
C LEU A 432 24.98 5.91 -0.81
N PHE A 433 24.07 5.06 -1.27
CA PHE A 433 24.34 3.64 -1.46
C PHE A 433 25.00 3.40 -2.83
N THR A 434 25.67 2.25 -2.95
CA THR A 434 26.33 1.83 -4.20
C THR A 434 25.45 0.94 -5.08
N GLY A 435 24.20 0.70 -4.68
CA GLY A 435 23.28 -0.23 -5.33
C GLY A 435 21.88 -0.11 -4.73
N LEU A 436 21.01 -1.06 -5.06
CA LEU A 436 19.62 -1.08 -4.61
C LEU A 436 19.50 -1.48 -3.15
N VAL A 437 18.65 -0.74 -2.42
CA VAL A 437 18.28 -1.03 -1.04
C VAL A 437 16.79 -0.80 -0.80
N ASP A 438 16.25 -1.44 0.24
CA ASP A 438 14.89 -1.15 0.72
C ASP A 438 14.81 0.19 1.49
N ALA A 439 13.60 0.58 1.88
CA ALA A 439 13.33 1.77 2.68
C ALA A 439 13.90 1.69 4.13
N CYS A 440 14.46 0.56 4.53
CA CYS A 440 15.09 0.31 5.83
C CYS A 440 16.63 0.19 5.72
N GLY A 441 17.20 0.37 4.52
CA GLY A 441 18.63 0.32 4.24
C GLY A 441 19.22 -1.09 4.07
N ASN A 442 18.41 -2.14 3.87
CA ASN A 442 18.94 -3.47 3.57
C ASN A 442 19.25 -3.61 2.08
N SER A 443 20.40 -4.23 1.77
CA SER A 443 20.82 -4.51 0.39
C SER A 443 19.92 -5.56 -0.27
N LEU A 444 19.69 -5.41 -1.58
CA LEU A 444 18.93 -6.35 -2.41
C LEU A 444 19.45 -7.79 -2.27
N ASP A 445 18.52 -8.73 -2.19
CA ASP A 445 18.71 -10.18 -2.36
C ASP A 445 18.14 -10.59 -3.72
N GLY A 446 18.93 -10.42 -4.78
CA GLY A 446 18.51 -10.72 -6.14
C GLY A 446 18.40 -12.22 -6.41
N ASN A 447 19.19 -13.07 -5.75
CA ASN A 447 19.08 -14.51 -5.96
C ASN A 447 17.90 -15.16 -5.18
N GLY A 448 17.27 -14.41 -4.27
CA GLY A 448 16.06 -14.78 -3.56
C GLY A 448 16.27 -15.87 -2.50
N ASP A 449 17.50 -16.04 -2.00
CA ASP A 449 17.84 -17.04 -0.97
C ASP A 449 17.58 -16.56 0.47
N ARG A 450 17.12 -15.32 0.61
CA ARG A 450 16.80 -14.56 1.83
C ARG A 450 18.03 -14.12 2.62
N VAL A 451 19.20 -14.01 1.98
CA VAL A 451 20.44 -13.59 2.60
C VAL A 451 21.10 -12.53 1.73
N ALA A 452 21.22 -11.31 2.25
CA ALA A 452 22.03 -10.30 1.57
C ALA A 452 23.54 -10.62 1.69
N GLN A 453 24.19 -10.62 0.54
CA GLN A 453 25.57 -10.93 0.21
C GLN A 453 26.24 -9.73 -0.47
N GLY A 454 25.43 -8.76 -0.93
CA GLY A 454 25.88 -7.46 -1.38
C GLY A 454 26.50 -7.46 -2.77
N SER A 455 27.37 -6.48 -3.00
CA SER A 455 27.99 -6.28 -4.31
C SER A 455 29.09 -7.31 -4.57
N ILE A 456 29.50 -7.46 -5.83
CA ILE A 456 30.61 -8.35 -6.20
C ILE A 456 31.96 -7.96 -5.57
N GLU A 457 32.08 -6.72 -5.08
CA GLU A 457 33.29 -6.24 -4.40
C GLU A 457 33.33 -6.64 -2.91
N ASP A 458 32.21 -7.09 -2.35
CA ASP A 458 32.10 -7.46 -0.95
C ASP A 458 32.85 -8.76 -0.63
N THR A 459 33.25 -8.86 0.63
CA THR A 459 33.95 -10.06 1.13
C THR A 459 33.00 -11.22 1.44
N VAL A 460 31.69 -10.97 1.44
CA VAL A 460 30.66 -11.99 1.65
C VAL A 460 30.54 -12.83 0.38
N SER A 461 30.56 -14.15 0.53
CA SER A 461 30.55 -15.06 -0.62
C SER A 461 29.14 -15.17 -1.18
N GLY A 462 28.93 -14.70 -2.41
CA GLY A 462 27.61 -14.65 -3.03
C GLY A 462 27.56 -13.71 -4.23
N LEU A 463 26.39 -13.63 -4.87
CA LEU A 463 26.04 -12.55 -5.80
C LEU A 463 24.53 -12.35 -5.67
N ASP A 464 24.13 -11.13 -5.30
CA ASP A 464 22.73 -10.75 -5.15
C ASP A 464 22.25 -9.77 -6.21
N ASP A 465 23.05 -9.58 -7.26
CA ASP A 465 22.58 -8.92 -8.44
C ASP A 465 21.45 -9.76 -9.07
N TYR A 466 20.39 -9.10 -9.50
CA TYR A 466 19.31 -9.72 -10.26
C TYR A 466 19.50 -9.42 -11.75
N GLU A 467 19.69 -10.46 -12.55
CA GLU A 467 19.95 -10.35 -13.98
C GLU A 467 18.91 -11.14 -14.77
N TRP A 468 18.41 -10.56 -15.86
CA TRP A 468 17.56 -11.27 -16.81
C TRP A 468 17.70 -10.67 -18.21
N ASN A 469 17.32 -11.44 -19.23
CA ASN A 469 17.38 -11.00 -20.63
C ASN A 469 16.02 -11.10 -21.32
N PHE A 470 15.87 -10.35 -22.41
CA PHE A 470 14.75 -10.43 -23.34
C PHE A 470 15.18 -9.86 -24.70
N THR A 471 14.43 -10.14 -25.76
CA THR A 471 14.71 -9.58 -27.09
C THR A 471 13.67 -8.57 -27.51
N THR A 472 14.04 -7.64 -28.38
CA THR A 472 13.09 -6.74 -29.05
C THR A 472 12.86 -7.15 -30.50
N THR A 473 11.63 -6.94 -30.97
CA THR A 473 11.24 -7.13 -32.37
C THR A 473 11.51 -5.87 -33.20
N SER A 474 11.18 -5.94 -34.50
CA SER A 474 11.23 -4.78 -35.40
C SER A 474 9.92 -3.98 -35.47
N GLU A 475 8.87 -4.39 -34.76
CA GLU A 475 7.51 -3.85 -34.88
C GLU A 475 7.03 -3.29 -33.54
N ILE A 476 6.31 -2.18 -33.60
CA ILE A 476 5.75 -1.51 -32.42
C ILE A 476 4.43 -2.17 -32.02
N ASN A 477 4.20 -2.32 -30.71
CA ASN A 477 2.90 -2.72 -30.19
C ASN A 477 2.01 -1.48 -30.06
N ASP A 478 0.88 -1.46 -30.77
CA ASP A 478 -0.09 -0.35 -30.80
C ASP A 478 -1.40 -0.66 -30.05
N ARG A 479 -1.41 -1.71 -29.21
CA ARG A 479 -2.61 -2.15 -28.49
C ARG A 479 -2.93 -1.19 -27.32
N SER A 480 -4.08 -0.52 -27.42
CA SER A 480 -4.61 0.32 -26.35
C SER A 480 -5.15 -0.50 -25.16
N PRO A 481 -4.95 -0.04 -23.92
CA PRO A 481 -5.58 -0.63 -22.74
C PRO A 481 -7.11 -0.58 -22.77
N ALA A 482 -7.76 -1.66 -22.34
CA ALA A 482 -9.20 -1.70 -22.12
C ALA A 482 -9.54 -2.17 -20.71
N ILE A 483 -10.44 -1.46 -20.04
CA ILE A 483 -10.98 -1.91 -18.75
C ILE A 483 -11.99 -3.02 -19.02
N VAL A 484 -11.74 -4.20 -18.48
CA VAL A 484 -12.60 -5.39 -18.63
C VAL A 484 -13.43 -5.68 -17.39
N SER A 485 -13.02 -5.20 -16.22
CA SER A 485 -13.75 -5.36 -14.96
C SER A 485 -13.54 -4.18 -14.02
N LEU A 486 -14.53 -3.94 -13.16
CA LEU A 486 -14.55 -2.88 -12.15
C LEU A 486 -15.05 -3.43 -10.82
N LEU A 487 -14.43 -3.02 -9.72
CA LEU A 487 -14.90 -3.26 -8.36
C LEU A 487 -14.89 -1.93 -7.60
N PRO A 488 -15.97 -1.49 -6.93
CA PRO A 488 -17.34 -1.98 -7.05
C PRO A 488 -17.85 -1.96 -8.50
N THR A 489 -18.84 -2.80 -8.82
CA THR A 489 -19.37 -2.86 -10.20
C THR A 489 -20.28 -1.67 -10.51
N LEU A 490 -20.44 -1.34 -11.81
CA LEU A 490 -21.28 -0.22 -12.27
C LEU A 490 -22.77 -0.30 -11.87
N THR A 491 -23.26 -1.50 -11.50
CA THR A 491 -24.69 -1.76 -11.23
C THR A 491 -24.98 -2.06 -9.76
N GLU A 492 -23.95 -2.07 -8.91
CA GLU A 492 -24.08 -2.38 -7.50
C GLU A 492 -24.62 -1.17 -6.74
N ASN A 493 -25.93 -1.14 -6.58
CA ASN A 493 -26.65 0.01 -6.04
C ASN A 493 -26.94 -0.10 -4.53
N SER A 494 -26.34 -1.06 -3.81
CA SER A 494 -26.62 -1.27 -2.39
C SER A 494 -25.51 -2.02 -1.65
N ASN A 495 -25.18 -1.55 -0.45
CA ASN A 495 -24.29 -2.19 0.53
C ASN A 495 -22.81 -2.31 0.13
N ILE A 496 -22.28 -1.37 -0.65
CA ILE A 496 -20.82 -1.24 -0.84
C ILE A 496 -20.19 -0.82 0.50
N ASP A 497 -19.14 -1.52 0.93
CA ASP A 497 -18.38 -1.13 2.13
C ASP A 497 -17.71 0.24 1.90
N VAL A 498 -17.81 1.13 2.87
CA VAL A 498 -17.23 2.48 2.80
C VAL A 498 -15.69 2.50 2.74
N ASN A 499 -15.05 1.35 2.99
CA ASN A 499 -13.61 1.14 2.85
C ASN A 499 -13.26 0.22 1.66
N GLN A 500 -14.23 -0.18 0.83
CA GLN A 500 -13.97 -1.02 -0.34
C GLN A 500 -13.11 -0.25 -1.34
N ASN A 501 -11.89 -0.73 -1.57
CA ASN A 501 -11.03 -0.19 -2.62
C ASN A 501 -11.73 -0.22 -3.98
N ILE A 502 -11.39 0.76 -4.82
CA ILE A 502 -11.85 0.79 -6.20
C ILE A 502 -10.78 0.15 -7.09
N GLU A 503 -11.15 -0.87 -7.85
CA GLU A 503 -10.23 -1.64 -8.68
C GLU A 503 -10.69 -1.63 -10.14
N PHE A 504 -9.75 -1.44 -11.05
CA PHE A 504 -9.92 -1.45 -12.50
C PHE A 504 -9.05 -2.56 -13.08
N VAL A 505 -9.65 -3.57 -13.67
CA VAL A 505 -8.90 -4.63 -14.35
C VAL A 505 -8.78 -4.29 -15.82
N PHE A 506 -7.54 -4.21 -16.30
CA PHE A 506 -7.16 -3.97 -17.68
C PHE A 506 -6.74 -5.28 -18.35
N ASP A 507 -6.99 -5.41 -19.65
CA ASP A 507 -6.64 -6.57 -20.47
C ASP A 507 -5.21 -6.57 -21.01
N ILE A 508 -4.33 -5.72 -20.45
CA ILE A 508 -2.93 -5.55 -20.86
C ILE A 508 -2.09 -5.12 -19.65
N LEU A 509 -0.78 -5.35 -19.72
CA LEU A 509 0.19 -4.78 -18.77
C LEU A 509 0.17 -3.25 -18.82
N LEU A 510 0.21 -2.59 -17.66
CA LEU A 510 0.22 -1.14 -17.56
C LEU A 510 1.61 -0.58 -17.31
N GLN A 511 1.86 0.61 -17.84
CA GLN A 511 2.99 1.44 -17.43
C GLN A 511 2.70 2.00 -16.04
N ALA A 512 3.44 1.54 -15.03
CA ALA A 512 3.15 1.79 -13.61
C ALA A 512 3.25 3.28 -13.27
N SER A 513 4.18 4.01 -13.90
CA SER A 513 4.31 5.47 -13.73
C SER A 513 3.07 6.26 -14.17
N THR A 514 2.24 5.68 -15.04
CA THR A 514 1.01 6.33 -15.54
C THR A 514 -0.22 6.03 -14.71
N VAL A 515 -0.16 5.04 -13.83
CA VAL A 515 -1.18 4.79 -12.81
C VAL A 515 -0.83 5.66 -11.61
N ASN A 516 -1.22 6.93 -11.73
CA ASN A 516 -0.92 8.00 -10.79
C ASN A 516 -2.19 8.82 -10.54
N SER A 517 -2.16 9.69 -9.54
CA SER A 517 -3.33 10.44 -9.08
C SER A 517 -3.75 11.57 -10.05
N SER A 518 -2.98 11.79 -11.11
CA SER A 518 -3.36 12.65 -12.24
C SER A 518 -4.17 11.92 -13.32
N ASN A 519 -4.07 10.59 -13.38
CA ASN A 519 -4.69 9.76 -14.40
C ASN A 519 -5.80 8.87 -13.87
N VAL A 520 -5.68 8.43 -12.62
CA VAL A 520 -6.63 7.59 -11.89
C VAL A 520 -7.09 8.34 -10.63
N LYS A 521 -8.29 8.94 -10.69
CA LYS A 521 -8.79 9.88 -9.67
C LYS A 521 -10.04 9.38 -8.98
N LEU A 522 -10.21 9.80 -7.72
CA LEU A 522 -11.48 9.71 -7.02
C LEU A 522 -12.10 11.09 -6.82
N LEU A 523 -13.29 11.30 -7.39
CA LEU A 523 -13.92 12.61 -7.43
C LEU A 523 -15.26 12.61 -6.67
N PRO A 524 -15.34 13.17 -5.45
CA PRO A 524 -16.61 13.28 -4.74
C PRO A 524 -17.54 14.34 -5.35
N ASN A 525 -18.86 14.16 -5.17
CA ASN A 525 -19.88 15.15 -5.55
C ASN A 525 -20.13 16.23 -4.47
N HIS A 526 -19.51 16.09 -3.31
CA HIS A 526 -19.64 16.96 -2.16
C HIS A 526 -18.25 17.44 -1.71
N ALA A 527 -18.22 18.52 -0.94
CA ALA A 527 -16.99 19.01 -0.35
C ALA A 527 -16.63 18.12 0.85
N GLN A 528 -15.62 17.28 0.68
CA GLN A 528 -14.95 16.57 1.75
C GLN A 528 -13.44 16.64 1.52
N GLU A 529 -12.71 16.68 2.62
CA GLU A 529 -11.29 16.40 2.59
C GLU A 529 -11.11 14.89 2.45
N LEU A 530 -10.48 14.45 1.37
CA LEU A 530 -10.38 13.04 0.99
C LEU A 530 -8.98 12.77 0.47
N TRP A 531 -8.23 11.96 1.22
CA TRP A 531 -7.05 11.34 0.66
C TRP A 531 -7.46 10.14 -0.21
N PHE A 532 -6.70 9.95 -1.29
CA PHE A 532 -6.66 8.68 -2.00
C PHE A 532 -5.26 8.46 -2.56
N SER A 533 -4.86 7.21 -2.70
CA SER A 533 -3.64 6.80 -3.37
C SER A 533 -3.93 5.72 -4.38
N ASP A 534 -3.07 5.63 -5.38
CA ASP A 534 -3.19 4.69 -6.48
C ASP A 534 -1.98 3.74 -6.53
N SER A 535 -2.21 2.60 -7.17
CA SER A 535 -1.21 1.57 -7.38
C SER A 535 -1.64 0.69 -8.54
N SER A 536 -0.69 -0.01 -9.14
CA SER A 536 -0.96 -1.06 -10.12
C SER A 536 -0.36 -2.38 -9.69
N VAL A 537 -1.00 -3.46 -10.13
CA VAL A 537 -0.46 -4.82 -10.08
C VAL A 537 -0.53 -5.37 -11.49
N ASN A 538 0.61 -5.56 -12.11
CA ASN A 538 0.73 -6.29 -13.37
C ASN A 538 0.71 -7.78 -13.02
N ALA A 539 -0.18 -8.55 -13.66
CA ALA A 539 -0.29 -9.97 -13.39
C ALA A 539 0.91 -10.72 -13.96
N ASP A 540 1.41 -11.66 -13.17
CA ASP A 540 2.36 -12.65 -13.64
C ASP A 540 1.74 -13.44 -14.81
N PRO A 541 2.43 -13.57 -15.96
CA PRO A 541 1.95 -14.38 -17.10
C PRO A 541 1.69 -15.85 -16.74
N ASP A 542 2.27 -16.37 -15.65
CA ASP A 542 1.99 -17.72 -15.13
C ASP A 542 0.67 -17.81 -14.31
N SER A 543 -0.02 -16.68 -14.09
CA SER A 543 -1.32 -16.63 -13.43
C SER A 543 -2.43 -17.23 -14.29
N THR A 544 -2.77 -18.49 -14.00
CA THR A 544 -3.83 -19.26 -14.68
C THR A 544 -5.27 -18.74 -14.51
N VAL A 545 -5.49 -17.60 -13.85
CA VAL A 545 -6.84 -17.09 -13.51
C VAL A 545 -7.54 -16.49 -14.73
N LEU A 546 -6.80 -15.92 -15.70
CA LEU A 546 -7.39 -15.30 -16.91
C LEU A 546 -6.74 -15.68 -18.25
N GLY A 547 -5.58 -16.35 -18.25
CA GLY A 547 -4.98 -16.89 -19.48
C GLY A 547 -4.41 -15.87 -20.48
N ASP A 548 -4.49 -14.58 -20.16
CA ASP A 548 -3.95 -13.43 -20.91
C ASP A 548 -3.23 -12.49 -19.92
N GLU A 549 -2.32 -11.64 -20.38
CA GLU A 549 -1.72 -10.55 -19.60
C GLU A 549 -2.79 -9.57 -19.12
N TYR A 550 -2.88 -9.31 -17.83
CA TYR A 550 -3.83 -8.34 -17.25
C TYR A 550 -3.17 -7.50 -16.17
N SER A 551 -3.77 -6.36 -15.86
CA SER A 551 -3.32 -5.50 -14.77
C SER A 551 -4.49 -5.05 -13.93
N THR A 552 -4.25 -4.77 -12.66
CA THR A 552 -5.25 -4.14 -11.80
C THR A 552 -4.73 -2.80 -11.32
N ALA A 553 -5.41 -1.71 -11.68
CA ALA A 553 -5.19 -0.41 -11.03
C ALA A 553 -6.12 -0.30 -9.82
N ILE A 554 -5.61 0.16 -8.68
CA ILE A 554 -6.32 0.16 -7.40
C ILE A 554 -6.27 1.58 -6.82
N ILE A 555 -7.42 2.14 -6.47
CA ILE A 555 -7.54 3.36 -5.65
C ILE A 555 -7.85 2.94 -4.21
N ARG A 556 -6.92 3.25 -3.30
CA ARG A 556 -7.15 3.24 -1.85
C ARG A 556 -7.57 4.64 -1.43
N HIS A 557 -8.45 4.76 -0.44
CA HIS A 557 -9.01 6.04 -0.05
C HIS A 557 -9.39 6.09 1.43
N ALA A 558 -9.60 7.29 1.94
CA ALA A 558 -10.21 7.52 3.25
C ALA A 558 -11.59 6.87 3.33
N GLN A 559 -12.09 6.63 4.55
CA GLN A 559 -13.46 6.14 4.71
C GLN A 559 -14.48 7.04 3.99
N LEU A 560 -15.24 6.47 3.06
CA LEU A 560 -16.28 7.21 2.33
C LEU A 560 -17.49 7.51 3.22
N TRP A 561 -18.17 8.63 2.97
CA TRP A 561 -19.36 9.00 3.73
C TRP A 561 -20.54 8.08 3.42
N GLU A 562 -21.19 7.59 4.47
CA GLU A 562 -22.39 6.77 4.37
C GLU A 562 -23.63 7.60 4.03
N THR A 563 -24.61 6.99 3.36
CA THR A 563 -25.90 7.61 3.09
C THR A 563 -26.62 7.93 4.41
N VAL A 564 -27.04 9.18 4.58
CA VAL A 564 -27.73 9.63 5.81
C VAL A 564 -29.24 9.73 5.56
N ILE A 565 -30.03 9.19 6.48
CA ILE A 565 -31.48 9.43 6.54
C ILE A 565 -31.76 10.30 7.76
N ASP A 566 -32.24 11.52 7.53
CA ASP A 566 -32.55 12.43 8.63
C ASP A 566 -33.82 12.03 9.40
N ALA A 567 -34.09 12.72 10.52
CA ALA A 567 -35.27 12.47 11.33
C ALA A 567 -36.62 12.75 10.61
N ALA A 568 -36.58 13.48 9.48
CA ALA A 568 -37.73 13.73 8.61
C ALA A 568 -37.88 12.66 7.51
N GLY A 569 -36.98 11.68 7.44
CA GLY A 569 -36.97 10.62 6.44
C GLY A 569 -36.36 11.04 5.09
N VAL A 570 -35.67 12.18 5.03
CA VAL A 570 -34.97 12.65 3.82
C VAL A 570 -33.64 11.90 3.70
N THR A 571 -33.41 11.30 2.53
CA THR A 571 -32.17 10.57 2.22
C THR A 571 -31.17 11.49 1.53
N THR A 572 -29.97 11.62 2.09
CA THR A 572 -28.83 12.31 1.48
C THR A 572 -27.85 11.28 0.91
N LEU A 573 -27.63 11.34 -0.40
CA LEU A 573 -26.73 10.44 -1.11
C LEU A 573 -25.39 11.13 -1.39
N TYR A 574 -24.30 10.43 -1.09
CA TYR A 574 -22.93 10.84 -1.40
C TYR A 574 -22.43 10.00 -2.57
N TYR A 575 -22.01 10.67 -3.64
CA TYR A 575 -21.52 10.03 -4.85
C TYR A 575 -20.03 10.27 -5.00
N TYR A 576 -19.34 9.20 -5.36
CA TYR A 576 -17.92 9.20 -5.68
C TYR A 576 -17.77 8.72 -7.12
N TYR A 577 -17.02 9.47 -7.91
CA TYR A 577 -16.80 9.18 -9.33
C TYR A 577 -15.34 8.81 -9.54
N PRO A 578 -15.03 7.51 -9.63
CA PRO A 578 -13.73 7.07 -10.10
C PRO A 578 -13.56 7.50 -11.56
N LEU A 579 -12.43 8.12 -11.87
CA LEU A 579 -12.11 8.61 -13.22
C LEU A 579 -10.77 8.03 -13.64
N VAL A 580 -10.77 7.29 -14.74
CA VAL A 580 -9.56 6.89 -15.47
C VAL A 580 -9.56 7.68 -16.77
N ASN A 581 -8.46 8.38 -17.06
CA ASN A 581 -8.33 9.18 -18.27
C ASN A 581 -7.29 8.59 -19.24
N GLN A 582 -7.17 9.22 -20.42
CA GLN A 582 -6.24 8.80 -21.48
C GLN A 582 -4.75 8.85 -21.10
N GLY A 583 -4.39 9.42 -19.95
CA GLY A 583 -3.02 9.45 -19.45
C GLY A 583 -2.53 8.08 -18.96
N VAL A 584 -3.43 7.14 -18.64
CA VAL A 584 -3.06 5.74 -18.38
C VAL A 584 -2.58 5.10 -19.68
N LYS A 585 -1.39 4.48 -19.64
CA LYS A 585 -0.75 3.82 -20.78
C LYS A 585 -0.53 2.34 -20.51
N SER A 586 -0.49 1.53 -21.57
CA SER A 586 0.03 0.16 -21.51
C SER A 586 1.54 0.18 -21.22
N ALA A 587 2.12 -0.96 -20.85
CA ALA A 587 3.58 -1.12 -20.74
C ALA A 587 4.31 -0.77 -22.06
N TRP A 588 3.60 -0.79 -23.20
CA TRP A 588 4.10 -0.35 -24.50
C TRP A 588 3.83 1.14 -24.79
N GLN A 589 3.58 1.93 -23.75
CA GLN A 589 3.36 3.38 -23.81
C GLN A 589 2.15 3.81 -24.65
N ILE A 590 1.21 2.90 -24.95
CA ILE A 590 0.00 3.21 -25.71
C ILE A 590 -1.07 3.73 -24.76
N CYS A 591 -1.53 4.96 -25.01
CA CYS A 591 -2.60 5.55 -24.23
C CYS A 591 -3.94 4.79 -24.31
N MET A 592 -4.72 4.94 -23.25
CA MET A 592 -6.10 4.45 -23.17
C MET A 592 -7.06 5.34 -23.99
N PHE A 593 -6.97 5.31 -25.32
CA PHE A 593 -7.86 6.02 -26.24
C PHE A 593 -8.28 5.19 -27.45
N PRO A 594 -9.60 5.07 -27.74
CA PRO A 594 -10.76 5.41 -26.90
C PRO A 594 -10.70 4.76 -25.51
N SER A 595 -11.38 5.34 -24.52
CA SER A 595 -11.39 4.78 -23.16
C SER A 595 -12.31 3.55 -23.07
N TYR A 596 -11.85 2.43 -23.61
CA TYR A 596 -12.55 1.14 -23.58
C TYR A 596 -12.86 0.73 -22.14
N GLY A 597 -14.11 0.36 -21.89
CA GLY A 597 -14.59 0.00 -20.55
C GLY A 597 -15.80 -0.94 -20.58
N PRO A 598 -16.17 -1.53 -19.44
CA PRO A 598 -17.29 -2.46 -19.39
C PRO A 598 -18.61 -1.72 -19.64
N HIS A 599 -19.42 -2.23 -20.57
CA HIS A 599 -20.76 -1.70 -20.80
C HIS A 599 -21.68 -1.94 -19.58
N ALA A 600 -22.55 -0.99 -19.26
CA ALA A 600 -23.44 -1.06 -18.09
C ALA A 600 -24.41 -2.26 -18.09
N ALA A 601 -24.65 -2.84 -19.26
CA ALA A 601 -25.57 -3.97 -19.45
C ALA A 601 -24.95 -5.35 -19.14
N LEU A 602 -23.64 -5.41 -18.83
CA LEU A 602 -22.90 -6.65 -18.53
C LEU A 602 -23.09 -7.78 -19.57
N GLU A 603 -23.40 -7.46 -20.83
CA GLU A 603 -23.32 -8.43 -21.93
C GLU A 603 -21.85 -8.58 -22.33
N LEU A 604 -21.30 -9.78 -22.04
CA LEU A 604 -19.94 -10.27 -22.31
C LEU A 604 -19.14 -9.45 -23.34
N ARG A 605 -18.12 -8.72 -22.84
CA ARG A 605 -17.02 -8.14 -23.63
C ARG A 605 -17.41 -7.09 -24.69
N THR A 606 -18.50 -6.36 -24.49
CA THR A 606 -18.78 -5.17 -25.31
C THR A 606 -18.23 -3.91 -24.65
N SER A 607 -17.41 -3.17 -25.39
CA SER A 607 -16.90 -1.88 -24.96
C SER A 607 -18.00 -0.83 -24.97
N CYS A 608 -18.02 0.04 -23.96
CA CYS A 608 -18.81 1.26 -23.97
C CYS A 608 -18.22 2.37 -24.87
N ALA A 609 -16.94 2.35 -25.22
CA ALA A 609 -16.29 3.38 -26.03
C ALA A 609 -15.84 2.87 -27.41
N ASP A 610 -15.90 3.76 -28.41
CA ASP A 610 -15.37 3.57 -29.75
C ASP A 610 -14.84 4.91 -30.32
N SER A 611 -14.44 4.92 -31.59
CA SER A 611 -13.89 6.14 -32.23
C SER A 611 -14.91 7.27 -32.44
N ALA A 612 -16.21 6.99 -32.42
CA ALA A 612 -17.28 7.98 -32.52
C ALA A 612 -17.76 8.47 -31.12
N ALA A 613 -17.60 7.63 -30.10
CA ALA A 613 -17.95 7.90 -28.72
C ALA A 613 -16.78 7.51 -27.79
N PRO A 614 -15.70 8.32 -27.72
CA PRO A 614 -14.45 7.91 -27.08
C PRO A 614 -14.49 7.93 -25.54
N PHE A 615 -15.56 8.46 -24.94
CA PHE A 615 -15.71 8.56 -23.50
C PHE A 615 -16.69 7.49 -22.99
N CYS A 616 -16.26 6.69 -22.01
CA CYS A 616 -17.15 5.77 -21.32
C CYS A 616 -17.67 6.41 -20.02
N CYS A 617 -18.96 6.77 -19.99
CA CYS A 617 -19.59 7.38 -18.83
C CYS A 617 -20.59 6.40 -18.21
N ASN A 618 -20.26 5.85 -17.04
CA ASN A 618 -21.07 4.84 -16.34
C ASN A 618 -21.46 3.65 -17.23
N GLY A 619 -20.51 3.18 -18.05
CA GLY A 619 -20.75 2.05 -18.97
C GLY A 619 -21.52 2.39 -20.24
N PHE A 620 -21.69 3.68 -20.57
CA PHE A 620 -22.29 4.13 -21.83
C PHE A 620 -21.34 5.04 -22.61
N GLY A 621 -21.22 4.82 -23.91
CA GLY A 621 -20.42 5.65 -24.81
C GLY A 621 -20.97 7.06 -24.98
N GLN A 622 -20.10 8.06 -24.90
CA GLN A 622 -20.42 9.46 -25.12
C GLN A 622 -19.40 10.09 -26.08
N SER A 623 -19.89 10.99 -26.95
CA SER A 623 -19.05 11.80 -27.82
C SER A 623 -18.43 13.01 -27.11
N THR A 624 -18.86 13.28 -25.88
CA THR A 624 -18.36 14.37 -25.03
C THR A 624 -17.87 13.83 -23.70
N PRO A 625 -16.90 14.49 -23.04
CA PRO A 625 -16.40 14.08 -21.73
C PRO A 625 -17.51 13.90 -20.69
N CYS A 626 -17.32 12.95 -19.77
CA CYS A 626 -18.28 12.69 -18.70
C CYS A 626 -18.44 13.93 -17.82
N VAL A 627 -19.68 14.38 -17.65
CA VAL A 627 -19.99 15.57 -16.83
C VAL A 627 -20.31 15.12 -15.41
N ARG A 628 -19.54 15.64 -14.43
CA ARG A 628 -19.89 15.50 -13.00
C ARG A 628 -21.17 16.29 -12.74
N ARG A 629 -22.28 15.61 -12.42
CA ARG A 629 -23.51 16.29 -12.02
C ARG A 629 -23.42 16.67 -10.55
N MET A 630 -23.37 17.97 -10.26
CA MET A 630 -23.41 18.49 -8.88
C MET A 630 -24.81 18.43 -8.25
N ASP A 631 -25.85 18.03 -9.00
CA ASP A 631 -27.25 18.12 -8.57
C ASP A 631 -27.86 16.80 -8.08
N GLY A 632 -27.08 15.70 -8.03
CA GLY A 632 -27.56 14.41 -7.55
C GLY A 632 -28.62 13.75 -8.44
N SER A 633 -28.82 14.22 -9.68
CA SER A 633 -29.73 13.56 -10.63
C SER A 633 -29.10 12.33 -11.27
N LEU A 634 -29.88 11.23 -11.36
CA LEU A 634 -29.48 9.99 -12.04
C LEU A 634 -29.16 10.29 -13.52
N LEU A 635 -28.08 9.69 -14.04
CA LEU A 635 -27.91 9.49 -15.48
C LEU A 635 -29.03 8.51 -15.90
N GLN A 636 -30.03 9.02 -16.62
CA GLN A 636 -31.03 8.19 -17.29
C GLN A 636 -30.43 7.52 -18.52
#